data_AF-A0A6V8DBF1-F1
#
_entry.id   AF-A0A6V8DBF1-F1
#
_cell.length_a   1.000
_cell.length_b   1.000
_cell.length_c   1.000
_cell.angle_alpha   90.00
_cell.angle_beta   90.00
_cell.angle_gamma   90.00
#
_symmetry.space_group_name_H-M   'P 1'
#
loop_
_entity.id
_entity.type
_entity.pdbx_description
1 polymer ?
#
loop_
_entity_poly.entity_id
_entity_poly.type
_entity_poly.pdbx_seq_one_letter_code
_entity_poly.pdbx_strand_id
1 'polypeptide(L)'
;MEERGRLWFAAGGLLVVVALLSSAPGLDTTLLLSVDESGQAPWGSARTVDPLASDPESSTALTQAAWLDPLGLGLFGVHLVGVVALVLLAWGLGNLPRWHEPDAAWSPWLASIVLLHPGMLFAVGRGYSEPVGALLGGVMLLAPLHPRLAKRDALGATALAVILSTGAAAVLLALKGLNPWWAGAWAVLLFAWNGPVGLARRFEGHDGWKGPRQVGAMLSLFVAVGLLAALVTGAGSVADVRGGWWWWTFLPIAVFDVL
;
A
#
# COMPACT_ATOMS: atom_id res chain seq x y z
N MET A 1 -16.10 -7.63 -22.68
CA MET A 1 -15.09 -7.28 -21.66
C MET A 1 -15.39 -7.97 -20.33
N GLU A 2 -16.66 -7.96 -19.88
CA GLU A 2 -17.05 -8.51 -18.58
C GLU A 2 -16.80 -10.02 -18.42
N GLU A 3 -17.15 -10.87 -19.40
CA GLU A 3 -16.88 -12.31 -19.35
C GLU A 3 -15.39 -12.63 -19.26
N ARG A 4 -14.56 -11.94 -20.06
CA ARG A 4 -13.10 -12.06 -19.96
C ARG A 4 -12.61 -11.64 -18.58
N GLY A 5 -13.12 -10.53 -18.04
CA GLY A 5 -12.81 -10.09 -16.68
C GLY A 5 -13.13 -11.13 -15.62
N ARG A 6 -14.27 -11.82 -15.72
CA ARG A 6 -14.64 -12.91 -14.79
C ARG A 6 -13.69 -14.10 -14.92
N LEU A 7 -13.29 -14.47 -16.13
CA LEU A 7 -12.29 -15.53 -16.35
C LEU A 7 -10.94 -15.16 -15.73
N TRP A 8 -10.46 -13.94 -15.93
CA TRP A 8 -9.21 -13.48 -15.33
C TRP A 8 -9.27 -13.37 -13.81
N PHE A 9 -10.40 -12.96 -13.26
CA PHE A 9 -10.62 -12.96 -11.82
C PHE A 9 -10.57 -14.38 -11.25
N ALA A 10 -11.24 -15.34 -11.90
CA ALA A 10 -11.19 -16.75 -11.50
C ALA A 10 -9.78 -17.34 -11.62
N ALA A 11 -9.07 -17.04 -12.71
CA ALA A 11 -7.69 -17.45 -12.91
C ALA A 11 -6.75 -16.86 -11.84
N GLY A 12 -6.92 -15.58 -11.50
CA GLY A 12 -6.18 -14.93 -10.41
C GLY A 12 -6.45 -15.57 -9.05
N GLY A 13 -7.71 -15.86 -8.74
CA GLY A 13 -8.07 -16.59 -7.53
C GLY A 13 -7.43 -17.99 -7.46
N LEU A 14 -7.43 -18.73 -8.57
CA LEU A 14 -6.75 -20.02 -8.65
C LEU A 14 -5.24 -19.87 -8.45
N LEU A 15 -4.61 -18.86 -9.04
CA LEU A 15 -3.18 -18.61 -8.88
C LEU A 15 -2.81 -18.24 -7.44
N VAL A 16 -3.67 -17.51 -6.72
CA VAL A 16 -3.47 -17.26 -5.27
C VAL A 16 -3.49 -18.58 -4.50
N VAL A 17 -4.44 -19.48 -4.79
CA VAL A 17 -4.49 -20.81 -4.17
C VAL A 17 -3.24 -21.63 -4.50
N VAL A 18 -2.83 -21.65 -5.77
CA VAL A 18 -1.60 -22.34 -6.18
C VAL A 18 -0.39 -21.74 -5.48
N ALA A 19 -0.29 -20.41 -5.39
CA ALA A 19 0.80 -19.73 -4.70
C ALA A 19 0.89 -20.18 -3.24
N LEU A 20 -0.22 -20.22 -2.50
CA LEU A 20 -0.28 -20.66 -1.11
C LEU A 20 0.11 -22.14 -0.90
N LEU A 21 -0.20 -23.00 -1.88
CA LEU A 21 0.06 -24.44 -1.79
C LEU A 21 1.46 -24.85 -2.28
N SER A 22 2.07 -24.06 -3.17
CA SER A 22 3.33 -24.39 -3.84
C SER A 22 4.53 -23.60 -3.31
N SER A 23 4.30 -22.53 -2.55
CA SER A 23 5.35 -21.73 -1.97
C SER A 23 6.00 -22.42 -0.77
N ALA A 24 7.32 -22.56 -0.82
CA ALA A 24 8.10 -22.78 0.40
C ALA A 24 8.20 -21.42 1.13
N PRO A 25 7.64 -21.27 2.34
CA PRO A 25 7.70 -20.01 3.09
C PRO A 25 9.16 -19.60 3.33
N GLY A 26 9.51 -18.35 3.06
CA GLY A 26 10.86 -17.81 3.33
C GLY A 26 12.04 -18.39 2.52
N LEU A 27 11.82 -19.37 1.64
CA LEU A 27 12.90 -20.01 0.87
C LEU A 27 13.14 -19.29 -0.46
N ASP A 28 13.62 -18.05 -0.40
CA ASP A 28 13.89 -17.29 -1.60
C ASP A 28 15.33 -17.55 -2.09
N THR A 29 15.46 -18.26 -3.21
CA THR A 29 16.76 -18.49 -3.85
C THR A 29 17.40 -17.18 -4.31
N THR A 30 16.58 -16.15 -4.58
CA THR A 30 17.00 -14.76 -4.78
C THR A 30 17.60 -14.13 -3.53
N LEU A 31 17.07 -14.42 -2.33
CA LEU A 31 17.71 -14.02 -1.06
C LEU A 31 19.09 -14.65 -0.92
N LEU A 32 19.24 -15.94 -1.23
CA LEU A 32 20.53 -16.64 -1.19
C LEU A 32 21.56 -16.11 -2.20
N LEU A 33 21.10 -15.50 -3.30
CA LEU A 33 21.95 -14.91 -4.33
C LEU A 33 22.24 -13.42 -4.09
N SER A 34 21.46 -12.75 -3.24
CA SER A 34 21.62 -11.32 -2.92
C SER A 34 22.32 -11.07 -1.59
N VAL A 35 22.75 -12.12 -0.90
CA VAL A 35 23.44 -12.02 0.37
C VAL A 35 24.79 -11.31 0.16
N ASP A 36 25.10 -10.33 0.99
CA ASP A 36 26.41 -9.70 1.01
C ASP A 36 27.50 -10.66 1.55
N GLU A 37 28.76 -10.22 1.53
CA GLU A 37 29.90 -11.01 1.99
C GLU A 37 29.79 -11.45 3.47
N SER A 38 28.92 -10.80 4.25
CA SER A 38 28.70 -11.08 5.67
C SER A 38 27.55 -12.07 5.96
N GLY A 39 26.85 -12.53 4.92
CA GLY A 39 25.70 -13.41 5.11
C GLY A 39 24.38 -12.66 5.30
N GLN A 40 24.36 -11.33 5.12
CA GLN A 40 23.20 -10.48 5.31
C GLN A 40 22.51 -10.14 3.99
N ALA A 41 21.18 -10.16 3.97
CA ALA A 41 20.43 -9.70 2.81
C ALA A 41 20.29 -8.17 2.84
N PRO A 42 20.49 -7.44 1.72
CA PRO A 42 20.41 -5.98 1.68
C PRO A 42 19.00 -5.43 1.95
N TRP A 43 18.00 -6.30 2.07
CA TRP A 43 16.59 -5.98 2.31
C TRP A 43 16.08 -6.44 3.70
N GLY A 44 17.00 -6.62 4.67
CA GLY A 44 16.64 -6.77 6.09
C GLY A 44 15.70 -7.94 6.45
N SER A 45 14.97 -7.78 7.56
CA SER A 45 14.07 -8.78 8.17
C SER A 45 12.73 -8.94 7.42
N ALA A 46 12.74 -9.03 6.09
CA ALA A 46 11.51 -9.16 5.28
C ALA A 46 10.75 -10.49 5.53
N ARG A 47 11.34 -11.44 6.26
CA ARG A 47 10.74 -12.73 6.58
C ARG A 47 9.81 -12.59 7.78
N THR A 48 8.55 -12.95 7.61
CA THR A 48 7.54 -12.88 8.69
C THR A 48 7.54 -14.12 9.58
N VAL A 49 8.02 -15.24 9.04
CA VAL A 49 8.04 -16.56 9.69
C VAL A 49 9.33 -16.78 10.50
N ASP A 50 10.44 -16.26 9.99
CA ASP A 50 11.73 -16.22 10.70
C ASP A 50 12.41 -14.88 10.40
N PRO A 51 12.00 -13.81 11.09
CA PRO A 51 12.49 -12.46 10.83
C PRO A 51 13.97 -12.28 11.17
N LEU A 52 14.51 -13.13 12.04
CA LEU A 52 15.89 -13.10 12.51
C LEU A 52 16.84 -13.95 11.64
N ALA A 53 16.31 -14.81 10.76
CA ALA A 53 17.14 -15.59 9.82
C ALA A 53 17.94 -14.72 8.84
N SER A 54 17.42 -13.55 8.45
CA SER A 54 18.14 -12.63 7.59
C SER A 54 19.04 -11.69 8.38
N ASP A 55 18.55 -11.14 9.50
CA ASP A 55 19.26 -10.21 10.39
C ASP A 55 18.96 -10.55 11.86
N PRO A 56 19.90 -11.21 12.58
CA PRO A 56 19.72 -11.61 13.98
C PRO A 56 19.59 -10.44 14.96
N GLU A 57 20.05 -9.25 14.60
CA GLU A 57 20.04 -8.05 15.45
C GLU A 57 18.89 -7.10 15.07
N SER A 58 17.99 -7.53 14.17
CA SER A 58 16.90 -6.70 13.69
C SER A 58 15.91 -6.33 14.80
N SER A 59 15.86 -5.04 15.13
CA SER A 59 14.87 -4.49 16.06
C SER A 59 13.44 -4.44 15.50
N THR A 60 13.26 -4.65 14.18
CA THR A 60 11.95 -4.64 13.49
C THR A 60 11.34 -6.04 13.31
N ALA A 61 12.15 -7.08 13.48
CA ALA A 61 11.77 -8.49 13.38
C ALA A 61 10.56 -8.88 14.23
N LEU A 62 10.57 -8.49 15.51
CA LEU A 62 9.55 -8.88 16.48
C LEU A 62 8.23 -8.12 16.30
N THR A 63 8.28 -6.89 15.78
CA THR A 63 7.07 -6.09 15.55
C THR A 63 6.35 -6.56 14.30
N GLN A 64 7.00 -6.78 13.16
CA GLN A 64 6.31 -7.22 11.95
C GLN A 64 5.58 -8.56 12.09
N ALA A 65 6.20 -9.55 12.75
CA ALA A 65 5.59 -10.85 13.00
C ALA A 65 4.31 -10.73 13.86
N ALA A 66 4.33 -9.92 14.92
CA ALA A 66 3.17 -9.71 15.80
C ALA A 66 2.00 -9.00 15.12
N TRP A 67 2.27 -8.12 14.15
CA TRP A 67 1.23 -7.43 13.38
C TRP A 67 0.59 -8.31 12.30
N LEU A 68 1.35 -9.26 11.75
CA LEU A 68 0.90 -10.13 10.66
C LEU A 68 0.31 -11.45 11.16
N ASP A 69 0.62 -11.84 12.41
CA ASP A 69 -0.03 -12.94 13.11
C ASP A 69 -0.58 -12.49 14.48
N PRO A 70 -1.61 -11.63 14.50
CA PRO A 70 -2.15 -11.07 15.74
C PRO A 70 -2.80 -12.12 16.65
N LEU A 71 -3.08 -13.32 16.13
CA LEU A 71 -3.72 -14.41 16.85
C LEU A 71 -2.75 -15.53 17.25
N GLY A 72 -1.45 -15.40 16.92
CA GLY A 72 -0.45 -16.44 17.23
C GLY A 72 -0.70 -17.77 16.50
N LEU A 73 -1.32 -17.72 15.32
CA LEU A 73 -1.62 -18.89 14.48
C LEU A 73 -0.42 -19.31 13.59
N GLY A 74 0.72 -18.66 13.77
CA GLY A 74 1.93 -18.83 13.00
C GLY A 74 1.71 -18.51 11.52
N LEU A 75 2.33 -19.32 10.67
CA LEU A 75 2.28 -19.18 9.21
C LEU A 75 0.85 -19.14 8.65
N PHE A 76 -0.09 -19.87 9.26
CA PHE A 76 -1.47 -19.86 8.82
C PHE A 76 -2.13 -18.49 9.03
N GLY A 77 -1.88 -17.85 10.17
CA GLY A 77 -2.38 -16.50 10.48
C GLY A 77 -1.85 -15.47 9.49
N VAL A 78 -0.54 -15.50 9.21
CA VAL A 78 0.11 -14.60 8.24
C VAL A 78 -0.50 -14.74 6.85
N HIS A 79 -0.67 -15.97 6.35
CA HIS A 79 -1.30 -16.21 5.06
C HIS A 79 -2.75 -15.73 5.02
N LEU A 80 -3.51 -16.00 6.09
CA LEU A 80 -4.91 -15.59 6.18
C LEU A 80 -5.02 -14.06 6.10
N VAL A 81 -4.21 -13.33 6.87
CA VAL A 81 -4.18 -11.85 6.84
C VAL A 81 -3.78 -11.34 5.46
N GLY A 82 -2.75 -11.92 4.83
CA GLY A 82 -2.31 -11.56 3.48
C GLY A 82 -3.39 -11.77 2.42
N VAL A 83 -4.09 -12.92 2.45
CA VAL A 83 -5.19 -13.24 1.54
C VAL A 83 -6.38 -12.29 1.75
N VAL A 84 -6.76 -12.04 3.01
CA VAL A 84 -7.83 -11.10 3.34
C VAL A 84 -7.49 -9.71 2.81
N ALA A 85 -6.25 -9.24 3.00
CA ALA A 85 -5.80 -7.95 2.48
C ALA A 85 -5.90 -7.89 0.95
N LEU A 86 -5.47 -8.94 0.26
CA LEU A 86 -5.53 -9.04 -1.20
C LEU A 86 -6.97 -9.03 -1.72
N VAL A 87 -7.88 -9.78 -1.07
CA VAL A 87 -9.30 -9.83 -1.42
C VAL A 87 -9.96 -8.46 -1.21
N LEU A 88 -9.68 -7.79 -0.10
CA LEU A 88 -10.22 -6.46 0.18
C LEU A 88 -9.70 -5.43 -0.83
N LEU A 89 -8.43 -5.50 -1.21
CA LEU A 89 -7.85 -4.62 -2.23
C LEU A 89 -8.46 -4.88 -3.61
N ALA A 90 -8.60 -6.13 -4.02
CA ALA A 90 -9.24 -6.51 -5.28
C ALA A 90 -10.71 -6.07 -5.31
N TRP A 91 -11.43 -6.24 -4.20
CA TRP A 91 -12.80 -5.76 -4.04
C TRP A 91 -12.87 -4.23 -4.17
N GLY A 92 -11.98 -3.51 -3.49
CA GLY A 92 -11.90 -2.04 -3.55
C GLY A 92 -11.69 -1.54 -4.98
N LEU A 93 -10.72 -2.12 -5.71
CA LEU A 93 -10.44 -1.77 -7.11
C LEU A 93 -11.60 -2.11 -8.04
N GLY A 94 -12.25 -3.26 -7.86
CA GLY A 94 -13.44 -3.61 -8.62
C GLY A 94 -14.64 -2.68 -8.38
N ASN A 95 -14.68 -1.97 -7.24
CA ASN A 95 -15.73 -0.98 -6.94
C ASN A 95 -15.43 0.42 -7.50
N LEU A 96 -14.27 0.69 -8.11
CA LEU A 96 -13.95 2.01 -8.68
C LEU A 96 -15.00 2.55 -9.67
N PRO A 97 -15.60 1.75 -10.58
CA PRO A 97 -16.64 2.27 -11.48
C PRO A 97 -17.84 2.84 -10.71
N ARG A 98 -18.19 2.20 -9.58
CA ARG A 98 -19.30 2.62 -8.71
C ARG A 98 -19.08 3.93 -7.99
N TRP A 99 -17.84 4.43 -8.00
CA TRP A 99 -17.53 5.72 -7.42
C TRP A 99 -18.12 6.84 -8.29
N HIS A 100 -18.05 6.69 -9.61
CA HIS A 100 -18.64 7.65 -10.54
C HIS A 100 -20.12 7.39 -10.79
N GLU A 101 -20.48 6.13 -11.00
CA GLU A 101 -21.83 5.69 -11.37
C GLU A 101 -22.30 4.65 -10.35
N PRO A 102 -23.11 5.01 -9.34
CA PRO A 102 -23.49 4.10 -8.24
C PRO A 102 -24.13 2.79 -8.70
N ASP A 103 -24.83 2.83 -9.83
CA ASP A 103 -25.53 1.68 -10.43
C ASP A 103 -24.63 0.82 -11.34
N ALA A 104 -23.37 1.22 -11.53
CA ALA A 104 -22.43 0.44 -12.33
C ALA A 104 -22.17 -0.94 -11.73
N ALA A 105 -21.96 -1.92 -12.59
CA ALA A 105 -21.54 -3.24 -12.18
C ALA A 105 -20.14 -3.20 -11.51
N TRP A 106 -19.92 -4.11 -10.58
CA TRP A 106 -18.57 -4.34 -10.05
C TRP A 106 -17.66 -4.87 -11.17
N SER A 107 -16.43 -4.37 -11.28
CA SER A 107 -15.51 -4.71 -12.36
C SER A 107 -14.62 -5.89 -11.98
N PRO A 108 -14.90 -7.12 -12.48
CA PRO A 108 -14.03 -8.27 -12.26
C PRO A 108 -12.67 -8.08 -12.93
N TRP A 109 -12.61 -7.30 -14.01
CA TRP A 109 -11.37 -6.96 -14.68
C TRP A 109 -10.43 -6.15 -13.78
N LEU A 110 -10.92 -5.07 -13.15
CA LEU A 110 -10.09 -4.26 -12.25
C LEU A 110 -9.66 -5.05 -11.01
N ALA A 111 -10.54 -5.89 -10.47
CA ALA A 111 -10.19 -6.77 -9.37
C ALA A 111 -9.12 -7.80 -9.75
N SER A 112 -9.19 -8.34 -10.98
CA SER A 112 -8.22 -9.32 -11.47
C SER A 112 -6.79 -8.78 -11.57
N ILE A 113 -6.60 -7.47 -11.78
CA ILE A 113 -5.27 -6.84 -11.84
C ILE A 113 -4.50 -7.09 -10.53
N VAL A 114 -5.19 -7.03 -9.38
CA VAL A 114 -4.59 -7.29 -8.07
C VAL A 114 -4.21 -8.76 -7.92
N LEU A 115 -5.14 -9.65 -8.25
CA LEU A 115 -4.97 -11.09 -8.06
C LEU A 115 -3.94 -11.70 -9.01
N LEU A 116 -3.75 -11.10 -10.19
CA LEU A 116 -2.77 -11.51 -11.18
C LEU A 116 -1.41 -10.82 -11.01
N HIS A 117 -1.29 -9.88 -10.06
CA HIS A 117 -0.05 -9.15 -9.87
C HIS A 117 1.06 -10.11 -9.38
N PRO A 118 2.15 -10.30 -10.14
CA PRO A 118 3.15 -11.33 -9.84
C PRO A 118 3.81 -11.10 -8.47
N GLY A 119 4.08 -9.84 -8.11
CA GLY A 119 4.61 -9.50 -6.78
C GLY A 119 3.64 -9.81 -5.64
N MET A 120 2.32 -9.72 -5.86
CA MET A 120 1.33 -10.03 -4.83
C MET A 120 1.13 -11.52 -4.68
N LEU A 121 1.13 -12.27 -5.79
CA LEU A 121 1.12 -13.73 -5.79
C LEU A 121 2.35 -14.30 -5.07
N PHE A 122 3.51 -13.73 -5.35
CA PHE A 122 4.75 -14.09 -4.66
C PHE A 122 4.68 -13.76 -3.16
N ALA A 123 4.33 -12.52 -2.81
CA ALA A 123 4.28 -12.09 -1.42
C ALA A 123 3.25 -12.85 -0.60
N VAL A 124 2.04 -13.08 -1.14
CA VAL A 124 1.02 -13.84 -0.43
C VAL A 124 1.43 -15.29 -0.26
N GLY A 125 2.06 -15.93 -1.25
CA GLY A 125 2.56 -17.30 -1.11
C GLY A 125 3.69 -17.41 -0.09
N ARG A 126 4.57 -16.41 0.02
CA ARG A 126 5.69 -16.44 0.98
C ARG A 126 5.33 -15.94 2.37
N GLY A 127 4.11 -15.47 2.57
CA GLY A 127 3.65 -14.87 3.81
C GLY A 127 4.26 -13.49 4.08
N TYR A 128 4.68 -12.74 3.05
CA TYR A 128 5.22 -11.40 3.25
C TYR A 128 4.12 -10.37 3.57
N SER A 129 4.55 -9.21 4.10
CA SER A 129 3.68 -8.13 4.56
C SER A 129 3.02 -7.32 3.44
N GLU A 130 3.49 -7.47 2.21
CA GLU A 130 3.24 -6.60 1.07
C GLU A 130 1.76 -6.55 0.68
N PRO A 131 0.95 -7.63 0.75
CA PRO A 131 -0.49 -7.53 0.52
C PRO A 131 -1.18 -6.59 1.52
N VAL A 132 -0.74 -6.60 2.78
CA VAL A 132 -1.25 -5.69 3.83
C VAL A 132 -0.76 -4.27 3.56
N GLY A 133 0.52 -4.10 3.23
CA GLY A 133 1.09 -2.81 2.85
C GLY A 133 0.37 -2.18 1.64
N ALA A 134 0.06 -2.98 0.63
CA ALA A 134 -0.67 -2.54 -0.57
C ALA A 134 -2.12 -2.16 -0.27
N LEU A 135 -2.81 -2.91 0.61
CA LEU A 135 -4.15 -2.53 1.08
C LEU A 135 -4.09 -1.17 1.79
N LEU A 136 -3.17 -1.01 2.75
CA LEU A 136 -3.02 0.23 3.51
C LEU A 136 -2.64 1.41 2.61
N GLY A 137 -1.70 1.23 1.69
CA GLY A 137 -1.35 2.22 0.68
C GLY A 137 -2.54 2.57 -0.23
N GLY A 138 -3.34 1.57 -0.63
CA GLY A 138 -4.58 1.76 -1.37
C GLY A 138 -5.59 2.62 -0.60
N VAL A 139 -5.84 2.33 0.68
CA VAL A 139 -6.73 3.14 1.54
C VAL A 139 -6.17 4.55 1.73
N MET A 140 -4.87 4.68 2.01
CA MET A 140 -4.16 5.94 2.14
C MET A 140 -4.39 6.83 0.90
N LEU A 141 -4.19 6.30 -0.29
CA LEU A 141 -4.27 7.09 -1.52
C LEU A 141 -5.69 7.31 -2.02
N LEU A 142 -6.57 6.31 -1.88
CA LEU A 142 -7.90 6.32 -2.52
C LEU A 142 -9.01 6.87 -1.61
N ALA A 143 -8.91 6.78 -0.27
CA ALA A 143 -9.94 7.30 0.62
C ALA A 143 -10.22 8.81 0.46
N PRO A 144 -9.21 9.69 0.30
CA PRO A 144 -9.41 11.12 0.05
C PRO A 144 -10.10 11.44 -1.29
N LEU A 145 -10.18 10.45 -2.19
CA LEU A 145 -10.69 10.58 -3.54
C LEU A 145 -12.07 9.95 -3.71
N HIS A 146 -12.55 9.23 -2.70
CA HIS A 146 -13.85 8.58 -2.75
C HIS A 146 -14.96 9.64 -2.81
N PRO A 147 -15.87 9.62 -3.81
CA PRO A 147 -16.81 10.72 -4.06
C PRO A 147 -17.77 11.05 -2.92
N ARG A 148 -18.09 10.08 -2.04
CA ARG A 148 -18.89 10.35 -0.83
C ARG A 148 -18.08 10.98 0.31
N LEU A 149 -16.77 10.73 0.34
CA LEU A 149 -15.86 11.21 1.39
C LEU A 149 -15.20 12.53 0.98
N ALA A 150 -14.95 12.73 -0.31
CA ALA A 150 -14.42 13.94 -0.90
C ALA A 150 -15.47 15.06 -1.05
N LYS A 151 -16.62 14.97 -0.37
CA LYS A 151 -17.62 16.05 -0.35
C LYS A 151 -17.07 17.22 0.48
N ARG A 152 -16.49 18.20 -0.23
CA ARG A 152 -15.77 19.34 0.34
C ARG A 152 -16.60 20.25 1.25
N ASP A 153 -17.91 20.26 1.07
CA ASP A 153 -18.83 21.07 1.89
C ASP A 153 -19.36 20.32 3.12
N ALA A 154 -19.09 19.01 3.21
CA ALA A 154 -19.39 18.20 4.38
C ALA A 154 -18.11 17.98 5.19
N LEU A 155 -17.87 18.86 6.16
CA LEU A 155 -16.72 18.78 7.07
C LEU A 155 -16.54 17.37 7.66
N GLY A 156 -17.64 16.69 8.00
CA GLY A 156 -17.60 15.31 8.51
C GLY A 156 -17.09 14.28 7.49
N ALA A 157 -17.47 14.41 6.21
CA ALA A 157 -17.02 13.50 5.15
C ALA A 157 -15.52 13.71 4.86
N THR A 158 -15.10 14.97 4.78
CA THR A 158 -13.69 15.33 4.56
C THR A 158 -12.84 14.90 5.75
N ALA A 159 -13.29 15.13 6.99
CA ALA A 159 -12.59 14.67 8.19
C ALA A 159 -12.47 13.14 8.21
N LEU A 160 -13.54 12.40 7.89
CA LEU A 160 -13.48 10.95 7.80
C LEU A 160 -12.48 10.47 6.73
N ALA A 161 -12.43 11.12 5.56
CA ALA A 161 -11.46 10.81 4.52
C ALA A 161 -10.01 11.00 5.00
N VAL A 162 -9.74 12.11 5.68
CA VAL A 162 -8.42 12.41 6.27
C VAL A 162 -8.08 11.40 7.36
N ILE A 163 -9.01 11.06 8.24
CA ILE A 163 -8.79 10.09 9.32
C ILE A 163 -8.47 8.71 8.75
N LEU A 164 -9.26 8.21 7.79
CA LEU A 164 -9.03 6.91 7.17
C LEU A 164 -7.68 6.86 6.45
N SER A 165 -7.36 7.91 5.69
CA SER A 165 -6.11 7.98 4.93
C SER A 165 -4.88 8.11 5.84
N THR A 166 -4.96 8.98 6.85
CA THR A 166 -3.88 9.18 7.83
C THR A 166 -3.69 7.98 8.73
N GLY A 167 -4.79 7.34 9.17
CA GLY A 167 -4.74 6.11 9.94
C GLY A 167 -4.08 4.99 9.16
N ALA A 168 -4.46 4.81 7.89
CA ALA A 168 -3.81 3.84 7.01
C ALA A 168 -2.32 4.12 6.81
N ALA A 169 -1.93 5.40 6.65
CA ALA A 169 -0.52 5.80 6.58
C ALA A 169 0.23 5.50 7.88
N ALA A 170 -0.35 5.79 9.04
CA ALA A 170 0.26 5.53 10.34
C ALA A 170 0.48 4.02 10.58
N VAL A 171 -0.51 3.20 10.24
CA VAL A 171 -0.40 1.74 10.33
C VAL A 171 0.61 1.20 9.32
N LEU A 172 0.66 1.74 8.10
CA LEU A 172 1.66 1.35 7.10
C LEU A 172 3.09 1.66 7.59
N LEU A 173 3.31 2.86 8.14
CA LEU A 173 4.58 3.23 8.73
C LEU A 173 4.94 2.30 9.90
N ALA A 174 3.99 2.02 10.79
CA ALA A 174 4.19 1.08 11.90
C ALA A 174 4.59 -0.33 11.40
N LEU A 175 3.90 -0.83 10.38
CA LEU A 175 4.19 -2.13 9.75
C LEU A 175 5.59 -2.16 9.13
N LYS A 176 6.08 -1.02 8.65
CA LYS A 176 7.44 -0.83 8.14
C LYS A 176 8.45 -0.52 9.26
N GLY A 177 8.04 -0.53 10.54
CA GLY A 177 8.89 -0.16 11.67
C GLY A 177 9.26 1.33 11.74
N LEU A 178 8.60 2.18 10.96
CA LEU A 178 8.78 3.64 10.93
C LEU A 178 7.91 4.30 12.00
N ASN A 179 8.27 5.53 12.38
CA ASN A 179 7.51 6.27 13.40
C ASN A 179 6.10 6.64 12.88
N PRO A 180 5.00 6.17 13.48
CA PRO A 180 3.64 6.41 12.97
C PRO A 180 3.19 7.87 13.05
N TRP A 181 3.75 8.66 13.97
CA TRP A 181 3.38 10.08 14.17
C TRP A 181 3.63 10.93 12.93
N TRP A 182 4.52 10.46 12.08
CA TRP A 182 4.86 11.05 10.81
C TRP A 182 3.71 11.10 9.80
N ALA A 183 2.69 10.25 9.96
CA ALA A 183 1.44 10.38 9.22
C ALA A 183 0.74 11.73 9.47
N GLY A 184 1.07 12.44 10.56
CA GLY A 184 0.58 13.81 10.80
C GLY A 184 0.92 14.79 9.68
N ALA A 185 2.10 14.67 9.06
CA ALA A 185 2.46 15.50 7.90
C ALA A 185 1.53 15.23 6.71
N TRP A 186 1.17 13.96 6.49
CA TRP A 186 0.20 13.56 5.48
C TRP A 186 -1.20 14.14 5.75
N ALA A 187 -1.64 14.14 7.01
CA ALA A 187 -2.91 14.78 7.39
C ALA A 187 -2.93 16.28 7.06
N VAL A 188 -1.84 17.00 7.36
CA VAL A 188 -1.70 18.42 7.04
C VAL A 188 -1.80 18.66 5.53
N LEU A 189 -1.14 17.84 4.72
CA LEU A 189 -1.21 17.93 3.26
C LEU A 189 -2.63 17.68 2.74
N LEU A 190 -3.33 16.69 3.28
CA LEU A 190 -4.72 16.42 2.90
C LEU A 190 -5.68 17.54 3.31
N PHE A 191 -5.48 18.16 4.48
CA PHE A 191 -6.23 19.35 4.88
C PHE A 191 -5.92 20.55 3.98
N ALA A 192 -4.65 20.75 3.60
CA ALA A 192 -4.27 21.80 2.66
C ALA A 192 -4.80 21.55 1.23
N TRP A 193 -5.03 20.30 0.85
CA TRP A 193 -5.58 19.94 -0.46
C TRP A 193 -7.11 19.99 -0.49
N ASN A 194 -7.78 19.34 0.48
CA ASN A 194 -9.23 19.13 0.50
C ASN A 194 -10.00 20.07 1.43
N GLY A 195 -9.32 20.84 2.27
CA GLY A 195 -9.95 21.74 3.25
C GLY A 195 -10.62 22.97 2.62
N PRO A 196 -11.27 23.80 3.44
CA PRO A 196 -12.04 24.95 2.99
C PRO A 196 -11.21 26.04 2.26
N VAL A 197 -9.89 26.07 2.47
CA VAL A 197 -8.95 26.99 1.79
C VAL A 197 -8.07 26.25 0.77
N GLY A 198 -8.44 25.01 0.42
CA GLY A 198 -7.54 24.08 -0.24
C GLY A 198 -7.24 24.38 -1.70
N LEU A 199 -6.03 24.00 -2.13
CA LEU A 199 -5.52 24.20 -3.50
C LEU A 199 -6.47 23.62 -4.56
N ALA A 200 -7.16 22.52 -4.25
CA ALA A 200 -8.02 21.85 -5.22
C ALA A 200 -9.27 22.66 -5.61
N ARG A 201 -9.77 23.55 -4.73
CA ARG A 201 -10.86 24.50 -5.07
C ARG A 201 -10.43 25.49 -6.17
N ARG A 202 -9.14 25.81 -6.24
CA ARG A 202 -8.57 26.75 -7.23
C ARG A 202 -8.63 26.22 -8.67
N PHE A 203 -8.82 24.91 -8.83
CA PHE A 203 -8.86 24.22 -10.12
C PHE A 203 -10.27 23.75 -10.52
N GLU A 204 -11.30 23.98 -9.69
CA GLU A 204 -12.69 23.54 -9.93
C GLU A 204 -13.41 24.26 -11.08
N GLY A 205 -12.87 25.40 -11.55
CA GLY A 205 -13.46 26.18 -12.65
C GLY A 205 -13.08 25.73 -14.06
N HIS A 206 -12.27 24.68 -14.22
CA HIS A 206 -11.88 24.18 -15.54
C HIS A 206 -12.65 22.90 -15.86
N ASP A 207 -13.46 22.92 -16.92
CA ASP A 207 -14.32 21.81 -17.36
C ASP A 207 -13.59 20.45 -17.53
N GLY A 208 -12.26 20.49 -17.68
CA GLY A 208 -11.41 19.30 -17.79
C GLY A 208 -11.02 18.62 -16.47
N TRP A 209 -11.32 19.20 -15.31
CA TRP A 209 -10.80 18.77 -13.99
C TRP A 209 -11.83 18.00 -13.15
N LYS A 210 -12.30 16.85 -13.65
CA LYS A 210 -13.26 15.97 -12.93
C LYS A 210 -12.59 14.68 -12.44
N GLY A 211 -12.96 14.28 -11.21
CA GLY A 211 -12.69 12.99 -10.54
C GLY A 211 -11.38 12.28 -10.89
N PRO A 212 -11.35 11.40 -11.91
CA PRO A 212 -10.18 10.60 -12.27
C PRO A 212 -8.92 11.42 -12.62
N ARG A 213 -9.08 12.60 -13.22
CA ARG A 213 -7.93 13.47 -13.55
C ARG A 213 -7.39 14.19 -12.33
N GLN A 214 -8.23 14.49 -11.34
CA GLN A 214 -7.78 15.01 -10.05
C GLN A 214 -7.03 13.94 -9.27
N VAL A 215 -7.55 12.70 -9.26
CA VAL A 215 -6.87 11.52 -8.71
C VAL A 215 -5.48 11.37 -9.33
N GLY A 216 -5.41 11.32 -10.66
CA GLY A 216 -4.17 11.16 -11.40
C GLY A 216 -3.20 12.30 -11.17
N ALA A 217 -3.65 13.56 -11.19
CA ALA A 217 -2.80 14.72 -10.95
C ALA A 217 -2.26 14.76 -9.52
N MET A 218 -3.08 14.42 -8.53
CA MET A 218 -2.67 14.39 -7.12
C MET A 218 -1.65 13.26 -6.88
N LEU A 219 -1.91 12.06 -7.39
CA LEU A 219 -0.96 10.93 -7.34
C LEU A 219 0.35 11.26 -8.06
N SER A 220 0.26 11.85 -9.26
CA SER A 220 1.44 12.21 -10.05
C SER A 220 2.27 13.29 -9.37
N LEU A 221 1.62 14.29 -8.75
CA LEU A 221 2.29 15.33 -7.97
C LEU A 221 3.00 14.71 -6.76
N PHE A 222 2.34 13.82 -6.02
CA PHE A 222 2.94 13.17 -4.86
C PHE A 222 4.12 12.27 -5.23
N VAL A 223 3.99 11.47 -6.31
CA VAL A 223 5.09 10.66 -6.84
C VAL A 223 6.22 11.56 -7.34
N ALA A 224 5.93 12.64 -8.05
CA ALA A 224 6.94 13.57 -8.55
C ALA A 224 7.70 14.26 -7.42
N VAL A 225 7.01 14.70 -6.37
CA VAL A 225 7.64 15.31 -5.18
C VAL A 225 8.54 14.29 -4.47
N GLY A 226 8.08 13.05 -4.30
CA GLY A 226 8.90 11.99 -3.70
C GLY A 226 10.14 11.65 -4.53
N LEU A 227 9.98 11.52 -5.86
CA LEU A 227 11.09 11.25 -6.77
C LEU A 227 12.08 12.43 -6.85
N LEU A 228 11.60 13.67 -6.80
CA LEU A 228 12.46 14.85 -6.72
C LEU A 228 13.24 14.88 -5.41
N ALA A 229 12.60 14.54 -4.29
CA ALA A 229 13.29 14.44 -3.01
C ALA A 229 14.37 13.33 -3.05
N ALA A 230 14.08 12.16 -3.63
CA ALA A 230 15.05 11.10 -3.91
C ALA A 230 16.22 11.59 -4.76
N LEU A 231 15.93 12.28 -5.86
CA LEU A 231 16.96 12.77 -6.77
C LEU A 231 17.87 13.82 -6.13
N VAL A 232 17.31 14.79 -5.40
CA VAL A 232 18.08 15.88 -4.77
C VAL A 232 18.99 15.36 -3.66
N THR A 233 18.62 14.25 -3.04
CA THR A 233 19.28 13.78 -1.83
C THR A 233 20.12 12.54 -2.04
N GLY A 234 20.01 11.91 -3.22
CA GLY A 234 20.69 10.66 -3.53
C GLY A 234 20.16 9.45 -2.76
N ALA A 235 19.05 9.60 -2.04
CA ALA A 235 18.41 8.51 -1.31
C ALA A 235 17.64 7.59 -2.25
N GLY A 236 17.97 6.30 -2.24
CA GLY A 236 17.33 5.27 -3.05
C GLY A 236 16.22 4.52 -2.32
N SER A 237 16.23 4.57 -0.98
CA SER A 237 15.26 3.94 -0.10
C SER A 237 14.86 4.86 1.05
N VAL A 238 13.73 4.57 1.69
CA VAL A 238 13.24 5.16 2.94
C VAL A 238 14.21 4.87 4.09
N ALA A 239 14.99 3.78 4.03
CA ALA A 239 16.04 3.48 4.99
C ALA A 239 17.15 4.53 4.97
N ASP A 240 17.55 5.00 3.78
CA ASP A 240 18.60 6.02 3.61
C ASP A 240 18.24 7.37 4.23
N VAL A 241 16.93 7.64 4.36
CA VAL A 241 16.40 8.94 4.76
C VAL A 241 15.91 9.00 6.19
N ARG A 242 15.88 7.86 6.90
CA ARG A 242 15.15 7.64 8.17
C ARG A 242 15.55 8.59 9.32
N GLY A 243 16.60 9.40 9.18
CA GLY A 243 17.04 10.41 10.15
C GLY A 243 16.87 11.89 9.73
N GLY A 244 16.49 12.18 8.48
CA GLY A 244 16.42 13.57 7.97
C GLY A 244 15.03 14.18 8.09
N TRP A 245 14.88 15.43 8.56
CA TRP A 245 13.58 16.09 8.79
C TRP A 245 12.61 16.15 7.57
N TRP A 246 13.10 15.86 6.36
CA TRP A 246 12.40 15.88 5.09
C TRP A 246 12.00 14.48 4.57
N TRP A 247 12.31 13.41 5.30
CA TRP A 247 12.08 12.01 4.90
C TRP A 247 10.59 11.72 4.57
N TRP A 248 9.64 12.48 5.15
CA TRP A 248 8.19 12.36 4.90
C TRP A 248 7.80 12.59 3.45
N THR A 249 8.64 13.23 2.64
CA THR A 249 8.43 13.37 1.19
C THR A 249 8.45 12.01 0.47
N PHE A 250 8.98 10.96 1.10
CA PHE A 250 9.03 9.60 0.57
C PHE A 250 7.87 8.72 1.03
N LEU A 251 6.92 9.22 1.84
CA LEU A 251 5.73 8.46 2.26
C LEU A 251 4.96 7.79 1.10
N PRO A 252 4.79 8.43 -0.08
CA PRO A 252 4.19 7.78 -1.24
C PRO A 252 5.04 6.64 -1.82
N ILE A 253 6.37 6.71 -1.65
CA ILE A 253 7.36 5.72 -2.11
C ILE A 253 7.50 4.59 -1.09
N ALA A 254 7.34 4.88 0.21
CA ALA A 254 7.35 3.91 1.30
C ALA A 254 6.32 2.76 1.13
N VAL A 255 5.28 3.00 0.34
CA VAL A 255 4.32 1.97 -0.08
C VAL A 255 4.99 0.89 -0.93
N PHE A 256 5.95 1.28 -1.77
CA PHE A 256 6.63 0.43 -2.75
C PHE A 256 8.04 0.02 -2.30
N ASP A 257 8.55 0.63 -1.24
CA ASP A 257 9.91 0.42 -0.78
C ASP A 257 10.03 -0.80 0.16
N VAL A 258 11.09 -1.58 -0.02
CA VAL A 258 11.46 -2.72 0.83
C VAL A 258 12.55 -2.20 1.76
N LEU A 259 12.20 -2.00 3.04
CA LEU A 259 13.18 -1.65 4.08
C LEU A 259 14.05 -2.85 4.42
#